data_AF-A0A842R1S2-F1
#
_entry.id   AF-A0A842R1S2-F1
#
_cell.length_a   1.000
_cell.length_b   1.000
_cell.length_c   1.000
_cell.angle_alpha   90.00
_cell.angle_beta   90.00
_cell.angle_gamma   90.00
#
_symmetry.space_group_name_H-M   'P 1'
#
loop_
_entity.id
_entity.type
_entity.pdbx_description
1 polymer ?
#
loop_
_entity_poly.entity_id
_entity_poly.type
_entity_poly.pdbx_seq_one_letter_code
_entity_poly.pdbx_strand_id
1 'polypeptide(L)'
;SGFLETAWKWLLKNHPHDSICGCSVDQVHEEMKTRFSWARSIGSTVMNDAIDRLKESSGSSATSTALVFNSTNASHSLMFTELPFPDDVKVDAIRLADGSIHPVQQLISKDDILLEATVGLKMAKMGLKFISGRKIMGYYINGIEYHEGDEPGLLEIQAIGDTVPVGEFDLDSWKELARDIIKTKKYSKFHVVASKPTQNVYAALLPLAPWGLTEVDILENTEETSTESGTWEYSKNHVENDHLLVNFNRDGSLNIMDKHTGLTYPRLHYFEDTGDKGDEYTYSHLGPDKIKVKARKRQLLSKGPVFVEIRQNYRLKVFSEINIERTKRKGKTSINVESTFKIYKNSPRVEITTKLINTAKDHRLRVCFNLPFSSATTRTSTHFGCITRHGSPEPMEGRDFAEHPSGIQAQKRYTRVDADAGYGGFTLFNKGLPEVELVGGLKLALTLIRSVGWLSRSDLPERPGHAGPGEETPGAQELGVDYEFKYGFVTHANETPLYETADHADAFAVPAITIPYMQSKPNSNLPGTLIHLGNPWIRISSMRVREGTVLVTLFNLDENGHEVPVTVERDISTIREILIDGTGKNEVKVMDVEAILHFEPHEIKMIQLFKQ
;
A
#
# COMPACT_ATOMS: atom_id res chain seq x y z
N SER A 1 14.82 -20.88 -4.22
CA SER A 1 15.15 -20.18 -5.47
C SER A 1 16.23 -19.14 -5.18
N GLY A 2 17.36 -19.16 -5.91
CA GLY A 2 18.45 -18.19 -5.72
C GLY A 2 18.06 -16.73 -6.04
N PHE A 3 16.97 -16.52 -6.80
CA PHE A 3 16.45 -15.19 -7.10
C PHE A 3 15.94 -14.45 -5.86
N LEU A 4 15.16 -15.11 -4.99
CA LEU A 4 14.67 -14.48 -3.76
C LEU A 4 15.81 -14.08 -2.82
N GLU A 5 16.83 -14.92 -2.69
CA GLU A 5 18.02 -14.59 -1.90
C GLU A 5 18.72 -13.33 -2.45
N THR A 6 18.80 -13.21 -3.78
CA THR A 6 19.40 -12.05 -4.45
C THR A 6 18.57 -10.78 -4.22
N ALA A 7 17.23 -10.87 -4.33
CA ALA A 7 16.33 -9.76 -4.02
C ALA A 7 16.49 -9.29 -2.57
N TRP A 8 16.56 -10.22 -1.61
CA TRP A 8 16.80 -9.91 -0.21
C TRP A 8 18.17 -9.26 0.03
N LYS A 9 19.24 -9.73 -0.62
CA LYS A 9 20.56 -9.09 -0.54
C LYS A 9 20.54 -7.64 -1.02
N TRP A 10 19.82 -7.36 -2.12
CA TRP A 10 19.67 -5.98 -2.60
C TRP A 10 18.84 -5.12 -1.64
N LEU A 11 17.74 -5.64 -1.14
CA LEU A 11 16.89 -4.93 -0.17
C LEU A 11 17.66 -4.63 1.13
N LEU A 12 18.35 -5.62 1.71
CA LEU A 12 19.11 -5.48 2.94
C LEU A 12 20.28 -4.49 2.82
N LYS A 13 20.82 -4.26 1.62
CA LYS A 13 21.85 -3.22 1.40
C LYS A 13 21.34 -1.80 1.59
N ASN A 14 20.03 -1.59 1.62
CA ASN A 14 19.41 -0.31 1.96
C ASN A 14 19.02 -0.21 3.45
N HIS A 15 19.12 -1.29 4.22
CA HIS A 15 18.73 -1.32 5.63
C HIS A 15 19.82 -0.92 6.66
N PRO A 16 21.10 -0.64 6.32
CA PRO A 16 21.98 0.04 7.27
C PRO A 16 21.32 1.33 7.78
N HIS A 17 21.54 1.66 9.05
CA HIS A 17 20.84 2.77 9.72
C HIS A 17 21.05 4.09 8.97
N ASP A 18 22.28 4.42 8.58
CA ASP A 18 22.56 5.66 7.83
C ASP A 18 21.89 5.73 6.45
N SER A 19 21.57 4.57 5.87
CA SER A 19 20.83 4.47 4.62
C SER A 19 19.33 4.66 4.85
N ILE A 20 18.69 3.77 5.61
CA ILE A 20 17.23 3.73 5.73
C ILE A 20 16.66 4.90 6.55
N CYS A 21 17.45 5.46 7.48
CA CYS A 21 17.04 6.66 8.22
C CYS A 21 17.08 7.93 7.37
N GLY A 22 17.65 7.88 6.15
CA GLY A 22 17.74 9.06 5.29
C GLY A 22 18.76 10.08 5.79
N CYS A 23 19.83 9.62 6.46
CA CYS A 23 20.81 10.47 7.13
C CYS A 23 22.22 10.32 6.55
N SER A 24 22.29 10.32 5.22
CA SER A 24 23.49 10.23 4.39
C SER A 24 23.48 11.30 3.31
N VAL A 25 24.61 11.52 2.64
CA VAL A 25 24.66 12.46 1.50
C VAL A 25 23.78 12.00 0.33
N ASP A 26 23.30 12.96 -0.48
CA ASP A 26 22.38 12.75 -1.60
C ASP A 26 22.73 11.54 -2.50
N GLN A 27 24.02 11.38 -2.84
CA GLN A 27 24.50 10.28 -3.68
C GLN A 27 24.16 8.89 -3.13
N VAL A 28 24.19 8.70 -1.82
CA VAL A 28 23.84 7.42 -1.18
C VAL A 28 22.37 7.11 -1.44
N HIS A 29 21.49 8.11 -1.31
CA HIS A 29 20.05 7.95 -1.48
C HIS A 29 19.65 7.74 -2.95
N GLU A 30 20.36 8.34 -3.91
CA GLU A 30 20.18 8.02 -5.33
C GLU A 30 20.53 6.56 -5.66
N GLU A 31 21.61 6.02 -5.07
CA GLU A 31 21.96 4.61 -5.24
C GLU A 31 20.94 3.67 -4.58
N MET A 32 20.38 4.07 -3.42
CA MET A 32 19.36 3.28 -2.73
C MET A 32 18.12 3.07 -3.61
N LYS A 33 17.67 4.09 -4.35
CA LYS A 33 16.53 3.99 -5.29
C LYS A 33 16.74 2.87 -6.31
N THR A 34 17.96 2.74 -6.83
CA THR A 34 18.33 1.67 -7.76
C THR A 34 18.25 0.29 -7.10
N ARG A 35 18.78 0.13 -5.87
CA ARG A 35 18.75 -1.16 -5.15
C ARG A 35 17.32 -1.59 -4.80
N PHE A 36 16.44 -0.64 -4.42
CA PHE A 36 15.01 -0.91 -4.24
C PHE A 36 14.35 -1.38 -5.54
N SER A 37 14.66 -0.72 -6.66
CA SER A 37 14.15 -1.12 -7.99
C SER A 37 14.55 -2.55 -8.35
N TRP A 38 15.82 -2.91 -8.17
CA TRP A 38 16.30 -4.28 -8.42
C TRP A 38 15.62 -5.32 -7.54
N ALA A 39 15.53 -5.07 -6.23
CA ALA A 39 14.86 -5.98 -5.30
C ALA A 39 13.39 -6.19 -5.67
N ARG A 40 12.68 -5.09 -5.99
CA ARG A 40 11.28 -5.14 -6.43
C ARG A 40 11.12 -5.91 -7.74
N SER A 41 11.94 -5.61 -8.74
CA SER A 41 11.89 -6.27 -10.05
C SER A 41 12.05 -7.78 -9.93
N ILE A 42 13.07 -8.25 -9.20
CA ILE A 42 13.29 -9.68 -8.97
C ILE A 42 12.11 -10.31 -8.21
N GLY A 43 11.59 -9.64 -7.17
CA GLY A 43 10.44 -10.11 -6.41
C GLY A 43 9.18 -10.25 -7.26
N SER A 44 8.88 -9.26 -8.11
CA SER A 44 7.76 -9.28 -9.04
C SER A 44 7.88 -10.42 -10.05
N THR A 45 9.08 -10.69 -10.59
CA THR A 45 9.30 -11.82 -11.51
C THR A 45 9.01 -13.15 -10.83
N VAL A 46 9.54 -13.37 -9.62
CA VAL A 46 9.28 -14.62 -8.88
C VAL A 46 7.79 -14.80 -8.56
N MET A 47 7.09 -13.71 -8.25
CA MET A 47 5.63 -13.74 -8.02
C MET A 47 4.87 -14.07 -9.30
N ASN A 48 5.22 -13.45 -10.43
CA ASN A 48 4.59 -13.72 -11.72
C ASN A 48 4.81 -15.17 -12.18
N ASP A 49 6.02 -15.71 -12.02
CA ASP A 49 6.32 -17.12 -12.31
C ASP A 49 5.45 -18.07 -11.47
N ALA A 50 5.13 -17.70 -10.22
CA ALA A 50 4.24 -18.49 -9.37
C ALA A 50 2.78 -18.40 -9.81
N ILE A 51 2.31 -17.21 -10.21
CA ILE A 51 0.98 -16.99 -10.78
C ILE A 51 0.80 -17.78 -12.07
N ASP A 52 1.80 -17.77 -12.97
CA ASP A 52 1.73 -18.47 -14.25
C ASP A 52 1.60 -20.00 -14.06
N ARG A 53 2.32 -20.58 -13.10
CA ARG A 53 2.18 -22.01 -12.75
C ARG A 53 0.79 -22.35 -12.22
N LEU A 54 0.18 -21.45 -11.45
CA LEU A 54 -1.19 -21.64 -10.96
C LEU A 54 -2.19 -21.58 -12.11
N LYS A 55 -1.99 -20.70 -13.10
CA LYS A 55 -2.83 -20.61 -14.31
C LYS A 55 -2.76 -21.87 -15.19
N GLU A 56 -1.55 -22.44 -15.35
CA GLU A 56 -1.35 -23.69 -16.09
C GLU A 56 -2.13 -24.87 -15.47
N SER A 57 -2.35 -24.83 -14.16
CA SER A 57 -3.13 -25.82 -13.42
C SER A 57 -4.63 -25.50 -13.41
N SER A 58 -5.29 -25.65 -14.57
CA SER A 58 -6.73 -25.40 -14.73
C SER A 58 -7.51 -26.59 -15.29
N GLY A 59 -8.81 -26.61 -15.01
CA GLY A 59 -9.81 -27.49 -15.64
C GLY A 59 -10.88 -26.67 -16.37
N SER A 60 -11.56 -27.27 -17.34
CA SER A 60 -12.66 -26.60 -18.04
C SER A 60 -13.85 -26.35 -17.11
N SER A 61 -14.52 -25.21 -17.28
CA SER A 61 -15.74 -24.82 -16.55
C SER A 61 -16.72 -24.16 -17.51
N ALA A 62 -18.02 -24.22 -17.19
CA ALA A 62 -19.05 -23.52 -17.96
C ALA A 62 -19.03 -22.00 -17.72
N THR A 63 -18.48 -21.58 -16.57
CA THR A 63 -18.38 -20.18 -16.14
C THR A 63 -16.92 -19.80 -15.91
N SER A 64 -16.61 -18.50 -15.99
CA SER A 64 -15.31 -17.98 -15.56
C SER A 64 -15.21 -18.00 -14.04
N THR A 65 -13.99 -18.15 -13.52
CA THR A 65 -13.71 -18.13 -12.08
C THR A 65 -12.47 -17.27 -11.82
N ALA A 66 -12.19 -16.98 -10.55
CA ALA A 66 -10.91 -16.43 -10.15
C ALA A 66 -10.42 -17.07 -8.84
N LEU A 67 -9.10 -17.17 -8.70
CA LEU A 67 -8.46 -17.53 -7.45
C LEU A 67 -7.90 -16.28 -6.80
N VAL A 68 -8.31 -16.00 -5.57
CA VAL A 68 -7.93 -14.79 -4.84
C VAL A 68 -7.09 -15.18 -3.63
N PHE A 69 -5.85 -14.72 -3.60
CA PHE A 69 -4.91 -14.98 -2.50
C PHE A 69 -4.84 -13.80 -1.54
N ASN A 70 -5.22 -14.03 -0.27
CA ASN A 70 -4.98 -13.09 0.81
C ASN A 70 -3.64 -13.43 1.48
N SER A 71 -2.61 -12.65 1.17
CA SER A 71 -1.25 -12.83 1.72
C SER A 71 -1.05 -12.19 3.11
N THR A 72 -2.14 -11.91 3.82
CA THR A 72 -2.13 -11.18 5.09
C THR A 72 -2.86 -11.96 6.18
N ASN A 73 -2.83 -11.40 7.40
CA ASN A 73 -3.57 -11.94 8.55
C ASN A 73 -4.99 -11.37 8.67
N ALA A 74 -5.40 -10.49 7.75
CA ALA A 74 -6.72 -9.87 7.79
C ALA A 74 -7.81 -10.95 7.65
N SER A 75 -8.58 -11.13 8.72
CA SER A 75 -9.66 -12.12 8.82
C SER A 75 -10.99 -11.47 9.22
N HIS A 76 -10.93 -10.37 9.98
CA HIS A 76 -12.10 -9.60 10.43
C HIS A 76 -12.32 -8.32 9.61
N SER A 77 -11.42 -8.03 8.66
CA SER A 77 -11.53 -6.89 7.75
C SER A 77 -11.72 -7.40 6.33
N LEU A 78 -12.67 -6.81 5.61
CA LEU A 78 -12.85 -7.10 4.20
C LEU A 78 -11.67 -6.58 3.36
N MET A 79 -11.24 -7.41 2.42
CA MET A 79 -10.13 -7.15 1.51
C MET A 79 -10.63 -6.46 0.25
N PHE A 80 -9.98 -5.37 -0.12
CA PHE A 80 -10.21 -4.76 -1.43
C PHE A 80 -9.50 -5.61 -2.49
N THR A 81 -10.28 -6.11 -3.44
CA THR A 81 -9.82 -7.05 -4.46
C THR A 81 -10.08 -6.46 -5.84
N GLU A 82 -9.03 -6.37 -6.66
CA GLU A 82 -9.14 -6.01 -8.07
C GLU A 82 -9.10 -7.28 -8.92
N LEU A 83 -9.99 -7.34 -9.90
CA LEU A 83 -10.24 -8.51 -10.72
C LEU A 83 -10.14 -8.09 -12.19
N PRO A 84 -8.97 -8.26 -12.81
CA PRO A 84 -8.78 -7.95 -14.22
C PRO A 84 -9.41 -9.04 -15.09
N PHE A 85 -10.29 -8.64 -16.01
CA PHE A 85 -10.86 -9.49 -17.03
C PHE A 85 -10.69 -8.84 -18.42
N PRO A 86 -10.62 -9.63 -19.50
CA PRO A 86 -10.69 -9.11 -20.87
C PRO A 86 -11.92 -8.22 -21.09
N ASP A 87 -11.83 -7.29 -22.03
CA ASP A 87 -12.88 -6.29 -22.28
C ASP A 87 -14.24 -6.86 -22.72
N ASP A 88 -14.26 -8.05 -23.30
CA ASP A 88 -15.47 -8.78 -23.72
C ASP A 88 -16.18 -9.49 -22.55
N VAL A 89 -15.52 -9.61 -21.39
CA VAL A 89 -16.10 -10.20 -20.19
C VAL A 89 -16.74 -9.12 -19.31
N LYS A 90 -18.06 -9.23 -19.16
CA LYS A 90 -18.83 -8.37 -18.26
C LYS A 90 -19.10 -9.10 -16.95
N VAL A 91 -18.50 -8.59 -15.87
CA VAL A 91 -18.71 -9.12 -14.52
C VAL A 91 -19.82 -8.33 -13.84
N ASP A 92 -20.92 -9.00 -13.48
CA ASP A 92 -22.05 -8.38 -12.81
C ASP A 92 -21.97 -8.55 -11.28
N ALA A 93 -21.43 -9.70 -10.81
CA ALA A 93 -21.24 -10.01 -9.40
C ALA A 93 -20.21 -11.13 -9.20
N ILE A 94 -19.83 -11.37 -7.94
CA ILE A 94 -18.98 -12.48 -7.53
C ILE A 94 -19.74 -13.35 -6.56
N ARG A 95 -19.62 -14.67 -6.70
CA ARG A 95 -20.16 -15.64 -5.74
C ARG A 95 -19.03 -16.38 -5.04
N LEU A 96 -19.11 -16.48 -3.71
CA LEU A 96 -18.19 -17.28 -2.90
C LEU A 96 -18.70 -18.71 -2.73
N ALA A 97 -17.84 -19.61 -2.25
CA ALA A 97 -18.17 -21.02 -2.04
C ALA A 97 -19.32 -21.26 -1.03
N ASP A 98 -19.59 -20.31 -0.13
CA ASP A 98 -20.72 -20.35 0.80
C ASP A 98 -22.06 -19.93 0.16
N GLY A 99 -22.04 -19.55 -1.12
CA GLY A 99 -23.19 -19.10 -1.90
C GLY A 99 -23.50 -17.61 -1.76
N SER A 100 -22.76 -16.86 -0.94
CA SER A 100 -22.92 -15.41 -0.82
C SER A 100 -22.56 -14.70 -2.13
N ILE A 101 -23.32 -13.64 -2.46
CA ILE A 101 -23.14 -12.87 -3.69
C ILE A 101 -22.76 -11.44 -3.32
N HIS A 102 -21.59 -11.03 -3.81
CA HIS A 102 -20.99 -9.73 -3.59
C HIS A 102 -21.04 -8.86 -4.86
N PRO A 103 -21.38 -7.57 -4.72
CA PRO A 103 -21.41 -6.66 -5.85
C PRO A 103 -19.98 -6.35 -6.32
N VAL A 104 -19.86 -6.05 -7.62
CA VAL A 104 -18.64 -5.51 -8.18
C VAL A 104 -18.85 -4.07 -8.64
N GLN A 105 -17.74 -3.37 -8.80
CA GLN A 105 -17.70 -2.02 -9.34
C GLN A 105 -16.59 -1.94 -10.38
N GLN A 106 -16.94 -1.68 -11.63
CA GLN A 106 -15.95 -1.45 -12.68
C GLN A 106 -15.10 -0.23 -12.34
N LEU A 107 -13.78 -0.39 -12.39
CA LEU A 107 -12.82 0.69 -12.27
C LEU A 107 -12.65 1.38 -13.62
N ILE A 108 -12.24 2.65 -13.59
CA ILE A 108 -11.88 3.35 -14.83
C ILE A 108 -10.67 2.62 -15.41
N SER A 109 -10.82 2.08 -16.62
CA SER A 109 -9.76 1.42 -17.36
C SER A 109 -8.50 2.29 -17.37
N LYS A 110 -7.38 1.68 -17.00
CA LYS A 110 -6.04 2.21 -17.23
C LYS A 110 -5.31 1.15 -18.03
N ASP A 111 -4.83 1.52 -19.20
CA ASP A 111 -3.94 0.65 -19.97
C ASP A 111 -2.73 0.30 -19.10
N ASP A 112 -2.42 -0.99 -18.96
CA ASP A 112 -1.20 -1.44 -18.29
C ASP A 112 -0.03 -1.22 -19.25
N ILE A 113 0.56 -0.03 -19.19
CA ILE A 113 1.66 0.41 -20.05
C ILE A 113 2.92 -0.37 -19.68
N LEU A 114 3.35 -1.26 -20.57
CA LEU A 114 4.58 -2.04 -20.49
C LEU A 114 5.81 -1.20 -20.88
N LEU A 115 5.62 -0.30 -21.84
CA LEU A 115 6.67 0.58 -22.38
C LEU A 115 6.01 1.82 -22.96
N GLU A 116 6.58 2.99 -22.71
CA GLU A 116 6.20 4.22 -23.40
C GLU A 116 7.47 4.95 -23.83
N ALA A 117 7.58 5.28 -25.12
CA ALA A 117 8.74 5.97 -25.65
C ALA A 117 8.40 6.80 -26.88
N THR A 118 8.96 8.01 -26.95
CA THR A 118 8.94 8.82 -28.18
C THR A 118 10.30 8.78 -28.85
N VAL A 119 10.34 8.31 -30.10
CA VAL A 119 11.58 8.14 -30.87
C VAL A 119 11.54 8.87 -32.21
N GLY A 120 12.69 9.35 -32.66
CA GLY A 120 12.84 9.94 -34.00
C GLY A 120 12.96 8.89 -35.10
N LEU A 121 12.76 9.31 -36.36
CA LEU A 121 12.79 8.45 -37.56
C LEU A 121 14.00 7.50 -37.65
N LYS A 122 15.21 7.96 -37.28
CA LYS A 122 16.43 7.14 -37.32
C LYS A 122 16.37 5.98 -36.31
N MET A 123 15.88 6.25 -35.10
CA MET A 123 15.72 5.26 -34.04
C MET A 123 14.57 4.29 -34.35
N ALA A 124 13.45 4.78 -34.89
CA ALA A 124 12.34 3.93 -35.35
C ALA A 124 12.81 2.92 -36.43
N LYS A 125 13.54 3.39 -37.44
CA LYS A 125 14.11 2.54 -38.50
C LYS A 125 15.11 1.51 -37.95
N MET A 126 15.86 1.88 -36.93
CA MET A 126 16.82 0.99 -36.27
C MET A 126 16.10 -0.06 -35.43
N GLY A 127 15.15 0.36 -34.58
CA GLY A 127 14.34 -0.52 -33.73
C GLY A 127 13.61 -1.58 -34.54
N LEU A 128 13.00 -1.21 -35.67
CA LEU A 128 12.29 -2.14 -36.56
C LEU A 128 13.17 -3.31 -37.05
N LYS A 129 14.49 -3.11 -37.18
CA LYS A 129 15.43 -4.18 -37.56
C LYS A 129 15.73 -5.15 -36.42
N PHE A 130 15.64 -4.69 -35.17
CA PHE A 130 15.94 -5.48 -33.98
C PHE A 130 14.74 -6.32 -33.50
N ILE A 131 13.55 -6.04 -34.02
CA ILE A 131 12.38 -6.89 -33.79
C ILE A 131 12.55 -8.15 -34.65
N SER A 132 13.10 -9.23 -34.08
CA SER A 132 13.35 -10.49 -34.79
C SER A 132 12.20 -11.50 -34.67
N GLY A 133 11.27 -11.27 -33.75
CA GLY A 133 10.12 -12.14 -33.52
C GLY A 133 9.02 -11.44 -32.73
N ARG A 134 7.87 -12.12 -32.59
CA ARG A 134 6.68 -11.61 -31.90
C ARG A 134 6.91 -11.35 -30.40
N LYS A 135 7.88 -12.06 -29.79
CA LYS A 135 8.25 -11.90 -28.37
C LYS A 135 9.31 -10.81 -28.19
N ILE A 136 8.98 -9.77 -27.45
CA ILE A 136 9.86 -8.65 -27.11
C ILE A 136 9.82 -8.42 -25.60
N MET A 137 10.98 -8.38 -24.96
CA MET A 137 11.12 -8.07 -23.52
C MET A 137 10.23 -8.94 -22.60
N GLY A 138 10.00 -10.21 -22.98
CA GLY A 138 9.16 -11.13 -22.22
C GLY A 138 7.69 -11.19 -22.65
N TYR A 139 7.22 -10.25 -23.48
CA TYR A 139 5.83 -10.16 -23.94
C TYR A 139 5.69 -10.50 -25.41
N TYR A 140 4.59 -11.15 -25.79
CA TYR A 140 4.20 -11.40 -27.18
C TYR A 140 3.33 -10.26 -27.66
N ILE A 141 3.74 -9.60 -28.76
CA ILE A 141 2.88 -8.62 -29.45
C ILE A 141 1.69 -9.36 -30.05
N ASN A 142 0.49 -9.02 -29.62
CA ASN A 142 -0.76 -9.62 -30.07
C ASN A 142 -1.50 -8.74 -31.09
N GLY A 143 -1.26 -7.43 -31.07
CA GLY A 143 -1.83 -6.50 -32.04
C GLY A 143 -1.03 -5.20 -32.07
N ILE A 144 -1.16 -4.45 -33.18
CA ILE A 144 -0.62 -3.10 -33.27
C ILE A 144 -1.65 -2.19 -33.92
N GLU A 145 -1.97 -1.10 -33.24
CA GLU A 145 -2.82 -0.02 -33.74
C GLU A 145 -1.98 1.24 -33.92
N TYR A 146 -2.37 2.12 -34.85
CA TYR A 146 -1.69 3.40 -35.04
C TYR A 146 -2.64 4.47 -35.56
N HIS A 147 -2.37 5.71 -35.16
CA HIS A 147 -3.17 6.88 -35.56
C HIS A 147 -2.29 8.15 -35.65
N GLU A 148 -2.80 9.18 -36.32
CA GLU A 148 -2.14 10.49 -36.36
C GLU A 148 -2.19 11.12 -34.96
N GLY A 149 -1.03 11.56 -34.47
CA GLY A 149 -0.96 12.23 -33.17
C GLY A 149 -1.40 13.69 -33.22
N ASP A 150 -1.57 14.29 -32.04
CA ASP A 150 -2.06 15.67 -31.89
C ASP A 150 -1.07 16.73 -32.45
N GLU A 151 0.20 16.38 -32.64
CA GLU A 151 1.22 17.24 -33.24
C GLU A 151 1.49 16.90 -34.73
N PRO A 152 1.65 17.91 -35.62
CA PRO A 152 2.03 17.66 -37.01
C PRO A 152 3.32 16.83 -37.13
N GLY A 153 3.21 15.70 -37.83
CA GLY A 153 4.35 14.80 -38.06
C GLY A 153 4.68 13.86 -36.89
N LEU A 154 3.76 13.71 -35.93
CA LEU A 154 3.77 12.64 -34.92
C LEU A 154 2.88 11.48 -35.35
N LEU A 155 3.38 10.25 -35.22
CA LEU A 155 2.59 9.04 -35.35
C LEU A 155 2.51 8.33 -34.00
N GLU A 156 1.30 8.03 -33.55
CA GLU A 156 1.07 7.23 -32.34
C GLU A 156 0.90 5.77 -32.72
N ILE A 157 1.63 4.89 -32.02
CA ILE A 157 1.65 3.45 -32.26
C ILE A 157 1.39 2.76 -30.92
N GLN A 158 0.30 2.01 -30.84
CA GLN A 158 -0.04 1.18 -29.71
C GLN A 158 0.26 -0.28 -30.02
N ALA A 159 1.22 -0.89 -29.34
CA ALA A 159 1.52 -2.31 -29.41
C ALA A 159 0.83 -3.04 -28.24
N ILE A 160 -0.19 -3.82 -28.56
CA ILE A 160 -0.92 -4.62 -27.58
C ILE A 160 -0.15 -5.92 -27.40
N GLY A 161 0.29 -6.26 -26.19
CA GLY A 161 1.06 -7.48 -25.93
C GLY A 161 0.81 -8.10 -24.57
N ASP A 162 0.97 -9.42 -24.46
CA ASP A 162 0.74 -10.17 -23.22
C ASP A 162 1.86 -11.20 -22.97
N THR A 163 1.93 -11.83 -21.80
CA THR A 163 2.94 -12.87 -21.50
C THR A 163 2.72 -14.16 -22.31
N VAL A 164 1.54 -14.31 -22.90
CA VAL A 164 1.17 -15.40 -23.81
C VAL A 164 0.79 -14.87 -25.20
N PRO A 165 1.08 -15.62 -26.28
CA PRO A 165 0.62 -15.26 -27.61
C PRO A 165 -0.90 -15.49 -27.74
N VAL A 166 -1.63 -14.47 -28.18
CA VAL A 166 -3.09 -14.54 -28.42
C VAL A 166 -3.39 -14.31 -29.90
N GLY A 167 -4.09 -15.25 -30.55
CA GLY A 167 -4.42 -15.17 -31.98
C GLY A 167 -3.20 -15.25 -32.92
N GLU A 168 -3.44 -15.11 -34.23
CA GLU A 168 -2.38 -15.00 -35.24
C GLU A 168 -1.93 -13.54 -35.36
N PHE A 169 -0.61 -13.31 -35.37
CA PHE A 169 -0.04 -11.99 -35.58
C PHE A 169 1.09 -12.08 -36.60
N ASP A 170 0.86 -11.56 -37.80
CA ASP A 170 1.83 -11.52 -38.87
C ASP A 170 2.79 -10.33 -38.70
N LEU A 171 3.90 -10.60 -38.01
CA LEU A 171 4.94 -9.63 -37.77
C LEU A 171 5.61 -9.12 -39.05
N ASP A 172 5.72 -9.96 -40.08
CA ASP A 172 6.43 -9.59 -41.31
C ASP A 172 5.58 -8.62 -42.14
N SER A 173 4.28 -8.89 -42.26
CA SER A 173 3.31 -7.94 -42.85
C SER A 173 3.31 -6.59 -42.12
N TRP A 174 3.32 -6.61 -40.78
CA TRP A 174 3.40 -5.35 -40.01
C TRP A 174 4.73 -4.61 -40.24
N LYS A 175 5.87 -5.32 -40.30
CA LYS A 175 7.17 -4.70 -40.57
C LYS A 175 7.21 -4.06 -41.95
N GLU A 176 6.56 -4.65 -42.95
CA GLU A 176 6.43 -4.04 -44.28
C GLU A 176 5.64 -2.74 -44.22
N LEU A 177 4.47 -2.76 -43.58
CA LEU A 177 3.66 -1.56 -43.36
C LEU A 177 4.45 -0.46 -42.64
N ALA A 178 5.15 -0.80 -41.55
CA ALA A 178 5.96 0.15 -40.81
C ALA A 178 7.11 0.73 -41.66
N ARG A 179 7.75 -0.07 -42.52
CA ARG A 179 8.76 0.42 -43.48
C ARG A 179 8.15 1.40 -44.47
N ASP A 180 6.96 1.13 -44.97
CA ASP A 180 6.31 2.00 -45.95
C ASP A 180 5.87 3.32 -45.33
N ILE A 181 5.32 3.30 -44.11
CA ILE A 181 5.06 4.50 -43.30
C ILE A 181 6.34 5.32 -43.13
N ILE A 182 7.46 4.69 -42.74
CA ILE A 182 8.76 5.36 -42.57
C ILE A 182 9.27 5.96 -43.89
N LYS A 183 9.07 5.28 -45.04
CA LYS A 183 9.48 5.77 -46.36
C LYS A 183 8.73 7.03 -46.79
N THR A 184 7.47 7.21 -46.37
CA THR A 184 6.71 8.42 -46.71
C THR A 184 7.37 9.70 -46.20
N LYS A 185 8.18 9.61 -45.14
CA LYS A 185 8.74 10.76 -44.39
C LYS A 185 7.69 11.75 -43.88
N LYS A 186 6.41 11.36 -43.85
CA LYS A 186 5.32 12.16 -43.31
C LYS A 186 5.50 12.41 -41.81
N TYR A 187 6.06 11.43 -41.09
CA TYR A 187 6.26 11.48 -39.65
C TYR A 187 7.75 11.63 -39.31
N SER A 188 8.05 12.58 -38.41
CA SER A 188 9.41 12.85 -37.90
C SER A 188 9.64 12.24 -36.52
N LYS A 189 8.55 12.01 -35.77
CA LYS A 189 8.50 11.39 -34.44
C LYS A 189 7.49 10.23 -34.42
N PHE A 190 7.79 9.22 -33.62
CA PHE A 190 6.95 8.06 -33.38
C PHE A 190 6.79 7.91 -31.87
N HIS A 191 5.58 8.05 -31.37
CA HIS A 191 5.25 7.75 -29.98
C HIS A 191 4.77 6.30 -29.93
N VAL A 192 5.49 5.44 -29.22
CA VAL A 192 5.22 4.01 -29.13
C VAL A 192 4.84 3.70 -27.69
N VAL A 193 3.61 3.23 -27.52
CA VAL A 193 3.08 2.69 -26.27
C VAL A 193 2.92 1.19 -26.46
N ALA A 194 3.64 0.38 -25.68
CA ALA A 194 3.31 -1.03 -25.54
C ALA A 194 2.47 -1.21 -24.29
N SER A 195 1.31 -1.83 -24.40
CA SER A 195 0.41 -2.10 -23.28
C SER A 195 -0.10 -3.52 -23.31
N LYS A 196 -0.61 -4.02 -22.18
CA LYS A 196 -1.48 -5.21 -22.21
C LYS A 196 -2.76 -4.91 -22.99
N PRO A 197 -3.50 -5.94 -23.45
CA PRO A 197 -4.88 -5.74 -23.91
C PRO A 197 -5.64 -4.89 -22.89
N THR A 198 -6.48 -4.00 -23.38
CA THR A 198 -7.41 -3.27 -22.51
C THR A 198 -8.19 -4.33 -21.70
N GLN A 199 -8.14 -4.16 -20.38
CA GLN A 199 -8.80 -5.04 -19.43
C GLN A 199 -9.84 -4.22 -18.68
N ASN A 200 -11.02 -4.78 -18.53
CA ASN A 200 -11.97 -4.33 -17.55
C ASN A 200 -11.49 -4.80 -16.18
N VAL A 201 -11.13 -3.85 -15.32
CA VAL A 201 -10.81 -4.15 -13.93
C VAL A 201 -12.07 -3.93 -13.10
N TYR A 202 -12.51 -4.98 -12.42
CA TYR A 202 -13.62 -4.90 -11.47
C TYR A 202 -13.07 -4.90 -10.05
N ALA A 203 -13.68 -4.11 -9.19
CA ALA A 203 -13.35 -4.07 -7.78
C ALA A 203 -14.45 -4.71 -6.94
N ALA A 204 -14.05 -5.46 -5.94
CA ALA A 204 -14.92 -6.04 -4.93
C ALA A 204 -14.32 -5.88 -3.53
N LEU A 205 -15.18 -6.05 -2.52
CA LEU A 205 -14.79 -6.03 -1.12
C LEU A 205 -15.17 -7.40 -0.53
N LEU A 206 -14.19 -8.28 -0.30
CA LEU A 206 -14.42 -9.70 -0.05
C LEU A 206 -13.92 -10.16 1.32
N PRO A 207 -14.64 -11.07 2.01
CA PRO A 207 -14.14 -11.78 3.18
C PRO A 207 -13.22 -12.94 2.72
N LEU A 208 -11.91 -12.72 2.78
CA LEU A 208 -10.91 -13.71 2.31
C LEU A 208 -10.19 -14.38 3.49
N ALA A 209 -10.01 -15.70 3.42
CA ALA A 209 -9.28 -16.44 4.43
C ALA A 209 -7.80 -15.96 4.52
N PRO A 210 -7.26 -15.66 5.71
CA PRO A 210 -5.88 -15.19 5.86
C PRO A 210 -4.88 -16.26 5.42
N TRP A 211 -3.83 -15.84 4.71
CA TRP A 211 -2.81 -16.72 4.11
C TRP A 211 -3.39 -17.87 3.26
N GLY A 212 -4.61 -17.69 2.73
CA GLY A 212 -5.36 -18.70 2.01
C GLY A 212 -5.71 -18.28 0.58
N LEU A 213 -5.93 -19.29 -0.26
CA LEU A 213 -6.48 -19.14 -1.60
C LEU A 213 -8.00 -19.33 -1.55
N THR A 214 -8.75 -18.36 -2.04
CA THR A 214 -10.21 -18.40 -2.14
C THR A 214 -10.62 -18.46 -3.60
N GLU A 215 -11.30 -19.53 -4.01
CA GLU A 215 -11.92 -19.62 -5.32
C GLU A 215 -13.23 -18.82 -5.31
N VAL A 216 -13.45 -18.04 -6.37
CA VAL A 216 -14.65 -17.24 -6.55
C VAL A 216 -15.23 -17.44 -7.94
N ASP A 217 -16.55 -17.59 -7.99
CA ASP A 217 -17.30 -17.70 -9.24
C ASP A 217 -17.59 -16.30 -9.80
N ILE A 218 -17.40 -16.14 -11.10
CA ILE A 218 -17.70 -14.90 -11.82
C ILE A 218 -19.09 -15.04 -12.43
N LEU A 219 -20.01 -14.19 -11.97
CA LEU A 219 -21.37 -14.16 -12.50
C LEU A 219 -21.43 -13.16 -13.66
N GLU A 220 -21.64 -13.72 -14.86
CA GLU A 220 -21.75 -12.99 -16.12
C GLU A 220 -23.22 -13.02 -16.59
N ASN A 221 -23.77 -11.87 -17.01
CA ASN A 221 -25.13 -11.74 -17.54
C ASN A 221 -26.23 -12.25 -16.58
N THR A 222 -26.09 -11.99 -15.28
CA THR A 222 -27.03 -12.49 -14.27
C THR A 222 -28.04 -11.43 -13.84
N GLU A 223 -29.26 -11.85 -13.53
CA GLU A 223 -30.26 -11.05 -12.80
C GLU A 223 -30.13 -11.22 -11.27
N GLU A 224 -29.24 -12.10 -10.81
CA GLU A 224 -29.02 -12.31 -9.39
C GLU A 224 -28.47 -11.05 -8.72
N THR A 225 -29.21 -10.54 -7.74
CA THR A 225 -28.85 -9.36 -6.99
C THR A 225 -27.92 -9.69 -5.83
N SER A 226 -27.01 -8.77 -5.50
CA SER A 226 -26.16 -8.88 -4.31
C SER A 226 -26.99 -9.18 -3.06
N THR A 227 -26.49 -10.07 -2.20
CA THR A 227 -27.11 -10.35 -0.90
C THR A 227 -26.94 -9.21 0.12
N GLU A 228 -26.10 -8.23 -0.21
CA GLU A 228 -25.78 -7.10 0.65
C GLU A 228 -26.90 -6.05 0.67
N SER A 229 -27.43 -5.77 1.86
CA SER A 229 -28.37 -4.68 2.14
C SER A 229 -27.74 -3.67 3.10
N GLY A 230 -28.27 -2.46 3.20
CA GLY A 230 -27.73 -1.44 4.09
C GLY A 230 -27.88 -0.02 3.58
N THR A 231 -27.55 0.93 4.45
CA THR A 231 -27.49 2.36 4.13
C THR A 231 -26.37 2.61 3.13
N TRP A 232 -26.64 3.31 2.03
CA TRP A 232 -25.62 3.74 1.10
C TRP A 232 -26.03 5.02 0.38
N GLU A 233 -25.73 6.14 1.01
CA GLU A 233 -26.05 7.46 0.48
C GLU A 233 -24.77 8.26 0.28
N TYR A 234 -24.65 8.95 -0.86
CA TYR A 234 -23.45 9.72 -1.13
C TYR A 234 -23.66 10.89 -2.08
N SER A 235 -22.81 11.89 -1.88
CA SER A 235 -22.59 13.04 -2.75
C SER A 235 -21.12 13.44 -2.67
N LYS A 236 -20.71 14.45 -3.43
CA LYS A 236 -19.35 15.01 -3.33
C LYS A 236 -19.03 15.66 -1.97
N ASN A 237 -20.02 15.85 -1.08
CA ASN A 237 -19.87 16.54 0.20
C ASN A 237 -20.23 15.69 1.42
N HIS A 238 -20.76 14.49 1.20
CA HIS A 238 -21.36 13.66 2.23
C HIS A 238 -21.36 12.21 1.78
N VAL A 239 -21.06 11.27 2.69
CA VAL A 239 -21.18 9.82 2.47
C VAL A 239 -21.70 9.20 3.75
N GLU A 240 -22.69 8.32 3.63
CA GLU A 240 -23.29 7.60 4.73
C GLU A 240 -23.39 6.12 4.38
N ASN A 241 -22.87 5.29 5.28
CA ASN A 241 -23.03 3.85 5.26
C ASN A 241 -23.53 3.34 6.62
N ASP A 242 -23.59 2.04 6.84
CA ASP A 242 -24.07 1.50 8.13
C ASP A 242 -23.12 1.75 9.31
N HIS A 243 -21.86 2.09 9.03
CA HIS A 243 -20.83 2.34 10.05
C HIS A 243 -20.59 3.81 10.33
N LEU A 244 -20.64 4.67 9.31
CA LEU A 244 -20.14 6.03 9.32
C LEU A 244 -21.13 7.00 8.67
N LEU A 245 -21.15 8.22 9.20
CA LEU A 245 -21.67 9.41 8.55
C LEU A 245 -20.52 10.41 8.35
N VAL A 246 -20.09 10.59 7.11
CA VAL A 246 -18.93 11.42 6.72
C VAL A 246 -19.41 12.71 6.07
N ASN A 247 -18.99 13.86 6.59
CA ASN A 247 -19.31 15.18 6.07
C ASN A 247 -18.04 15.97 5.75
N PHE A 248 -17.95 16.52 4.54
CA PHE A 248 -16.80 17.30 4.08
C PHE A 248 -17.00 18.80 4.31
N ASN A 249 -16.15 19.40 5.14
CA ASN A 249 -16.21 20.80 5.53
C ASN A 249 -15.75 21.76 4.42
N ARG A 250 -16.06 23.06 4.57
CA ARG A 250 -15.64 24.10 3.61
C ARG A 250 -14.14 24.37 3.62
N ASP A 251 -13.49 24.23 4.78
CA ASP A 251 -12.04 24.37 4.93
C ASP A 251 -11.27 23.16 4.36
N GLY A 252 -12.01 22.08 4.12
CA GLY A 252 -11.55 20.87 3.48
C GLY A 252 -11.28 19.69 4.41
N SER A 253 -11.45 19.87 5.71
CA SER A 253 -11.45 18.80 6.71
C SER A 253 -12.73 17.95 6.64
N LEU A 254 -12.78 16.86 7.40
CA LEU A 254 -13.94 15.98 7.54
C LEU A 254 -14.51 16.04 8.95
N ASN A 255 -15.83 15.93 9.09
CA ASN A 255 -16.46 15.50 10.34
C ASN A 255 -17.01 14.10 10.10
N ILE A 256 -16.70 13.16 10.99
CA ILE A 256 -17.16 11.77 10.88
C ILE A 256 -17.88 11.39 12.16
N MET A 257 -19.12 10.94 12.03
CA MET A 257 -19.83 10.28 13.11
C MET A 257 -19.70 8.77 12.94
N ASP A 258 -19.18 8.11 13.96
CA ASP A 258 -19.20 6.66 14.08
C ASP A 258 -20.57 6.25 14.61
N LYS A 259 -21.31 5.46 13.82
CA LYS A 259 -22.68 5.04 14.16
C LYS A 259 -22.72 3.94 15.22
N HIS A 260 -21.63 3.18 15.39
CA HIS A 260 -21.54 2.17 16.41
C HIS A 260 -21.32 2.81 17.79
N THR A 261 -20.41 3.79 17.86
CA THR A 261 -20.08 4.46 19.13
C THR A 261 -20.92 5.71 19.41
N GLY A 262 -21.57 6.28 18.39
CA GLY A 262 -22.29 7.55 18.45
C GLY A 262 -21.38 8.79 18.51
N LEU A 263 -20.05 8.62 18.52
CA LEU A 263 -19.11 9.72 18.64
C LEU A 263 -18.91 10.44 17.32
N THR A 264 -18.75 11.76 17.40
CA THR A 264 -18.39 12.59 16.25
C THR A 264 -16.95 13.07 16.37
N TYR A 265 -16.12 12.69 15.41
CA TYR A 265 -14.73 13.11 15.24
C TYR A 265 -14.69 14.38 14.41
N PRO A 266 -14.39 15.54 15.01
CA PRO A 266 -14.46 16.81 14.32
C PRO A 266 -13.16 17.08 13.56
N ARG A 267 -13.25 17.74 12.41
CA ARG A 267 -12.10 18.34 11.71
C ARG A 267 -10.92 17.36 11.50
N LEU A 268 -11.22 16.15 11.03
CA LEU A 268 -10.23 15.18 10.57
C LEU A 268 -9.61 15.63 9.23
N HIS A 269 -8.40 15.17 8.94
CA HIS A 269 -7.69 15.42 7.68
C HIS A 269 -7.57 16.92 7.34
N TYR A 270 -6.82 17.66 8.15
CA TYR A 270 -6.39 19.01 7.80
C TYR A 270 -4.86 19.11 7.76
N PHE A 271 -4.35 20.04 6.96
CA PHE A 271 -2.91 20.22 6.78
C PHE A 271 -2.32 21.20 7.79
N GLU A 272 -1.12 20.86 8.27
CA GLU A 272 -0.31 21.71 9.13
C GLU A 272 1.10 21.81 8.54
N ASP A 273 1.68 23.01 8.60
CA ASP A 273 3.00 23.30 8.06
C ASP A 273 3.80 24.15 9.06
N THR A 274 4.97 23.65 9.43
CA THR A 274 5.87 24.25 10.42
C THR A 274 7.26 24.45 9.82
N GLY A 275 8.05 25.40 10.32
CA GLY A 275 9.45 25.52 9.91
C GLY A 275 10.30 24.44 10.56
N ASP A 276 11.27 23.93 9.82
CA ASP A 276 12.28 22.99 10.32
C ASP A 276 13.68 23.57 10.07
N LYS A 277 14.34 23.98 11.14
CA LYS A 277 15.75 24.41 11.14
C LYS A 277 16.65 23.28 11.66
N GLY A 278 16.22 22.04 11.54
CA GLY A 278 16.96 20.86 11.94
C GLY A 278 17.96 20.39 10.88
N ASP A 279 18.18 19.09 10.91
CA ASP A 279 18.98 18.30 9.98
C ASP A 279 18.31 16.93 9.71
N GLU A 280 18.97 16.00 9.02
CA GLU A 280 18.40 14.69 8.66
C GLU A 280 18.06 13.79 9.87
N TYR A 281 18.64 14.05 11.04
CA TYR A 281 18.37 13.29 12.26
C TYR A 281 17.26 13.91 13.10
N THR A 282 17.32 15.23 13.31
CA THR A 282 16.55 15.90 14.36
C THR A 282 15.75 17.04 13.78
N TYR A 283 14.42 16.95 13.91
CA TYR A 283 13.50 18.06 13.65
C TYR A 283 13.73 19.18 14.69
N SER A 284 13.91 20.41 14.22
CA SER A 284 14.04 21.58 15.10
C SER A 284 13.05 22.66 14.70
N HIS A 285 12.07 22.88 15.57
CA HIS A 285 10.92 23.71 15.28
C HIS A 285 11.29 25.18 15.06
N LEU A 286 10.70 25.79 14.02
CA LEU A 286 10.76 27.24 13.81
C LEU A 286 9.40 27.80 13.39
N GLY A 287 8.79 28.58 14.28
CA GLY A 287 7.54 29.27 14.02
C GLY A 287 7.65 30.46 13.05
N PRO A 288 6.52 31.05 12.66
CA PRO A 288 5.16 30.67 13.06
C PRO A 288 4.57 29.54 12.21
N ASP A 289 3.68 28.76 12.82
CA ASP A 289 2.93 27.66 12.19
C ASP A 289 1.74 28.19 11.39
N LYS A 290 2.03 28.96 10.34
CA LYS A 290 1.01 29.62 9.52
C LYS A 290 0.91 28.95 8.16
N ILE A 291 -0.15 28.17 8.01
CA ILE A 291 -0.65 27.67 6.73
C ILE A 291 -1.97 28.36 6.40
N LYS A 292 -2.15 28.76 5.13
CA LYS A 292 -3.49 29.10 4.61
C LYS A 292 -3.92 28.03 3.63
N VAL A 293 -4.92 27.25 4.03
CA VAL A 293 -5.54 26.23 3.19
C VAL A 293 -6.67 26.88 2.39
N LYS A 294 -6.60 26.77 1.07
CA LYS A 294 -7.73 27.10 0.19
C LYS A 294 -8.19 25.82 -0.50
N ALA A 295 -9.26 25.20 0.01
CA ALA A 295 -9.97 24.17 -0.73
C ALA A 295 -10.52 24.78 -2.03
N ARG A 296 -10.20 24.14 -3.16
CA ARG A 296 -10.51 24.66 -4.50
C ARG A 296 -11.77 24.02 -5.06
N LYS A 297 -11.76 22.68 -5.15
CA LYS A 297 -12.76 21.88 -5.87
C LYS A 297 -12.84 20.51 -5.21
N ARG A 298 -14.06 20.05 -4.97
CA ARG A 298 -14.41 18.66 -4.63
C ARG A 298 -15.13 18.03 -5.81
N GLN A 299 -14.79 16.79 -6.13
CA GLN A 299 -15.37 16.03 -7.23
C GLN A 299 -15.59 14.58 -6.78
N LEU A 300 -16.77 14.05 -7.07
CA LEU A 300 -17.03 12.61 -7.01
C LEU A 300 -16.40 11.97 -8.25
N LEU A 301 -15.39 11.12 -8.07
CA LEU A 301 -14.63 10.46 -9.15
C LEU A 301 -15.25 9.12 -9.52
N SER A 302 -15.41 8.24 -8.55
CA SER A 302 -15.98 6.91 -8.71
C SER A 302 -17.22 6.78 -7.82
N LYS A 303 -18.24 6.14 -8.36
CA LYS A 303 -19.49 5.85 -7.67
C LYS A 303 -19.96 4.45 -8.05
N GLY A 304 -20.36 3.67 -7.07
CA GLY A 304 -20.89 2.34 -7.32
C GLY A 304 -21.30 1.64 -6.03
N PRO A 305 -21.62 0.35 -6.14
CA PRO A 305 -22.17 -0.40 -5.02
C PRO A 305 -21.12 -0.81 -3.98
N VAL A 306 -19.82 -0.73 -4.30
CA VAL A 306 -18.74 -1.18 -3.41
C VAL A 306 -18.13 -0.01 -2.65
N PHE A 307 -17.84 1.09 -3.34
CA PHE A 307 -17.22 2.28 -2.74
C PHE A 307 -17.50 3.55 -3.54
N VAL A 308 -17.25 4.69 -2.91
CA VAL A 308 -17.15 5.99 -3.58
C VAL A 308 -15.75 6.57 -3.43
N GLU A 309 -15.31 7.28 -4.46
CA GLU A 309 -14.08 8.08 -4.41
C GLU A 309 -14.40 9.55 -4.56
N ILE A 310 -14.00 10.35 -3.58
CA ILE A 310 -14.14 11.80 -3.61
C ILE A 310 -12.74 12.40 -3.68
N ARG A 311 -12.46 13.15 -4.74
CA ARG A 311 -11.25 13.93 -4.87
C ARG A 311 -11.45 15.34 -4.36
N GLN A 312 -10.45 15.83 -3.63
CA GLN A 312 -10.38 17.19 -3.17
C GLN A 312 -9.03 17.84 -3.51
N ASN A 313 -9.10 18.99 -4.17
CA ASN A 313 -7.93 19.79 -4.50
C ASN A 313 -7.76 20.96 -3.52
N TYR A 314 -6.54 21.14 -3.04
CA TYR A 314 -6.12 22.19 -2.13
C TYR A 314 -5.02 23.04 -2.77
N ARG A 315 -4.99 24.32 -2.42
CA ARG A 315 -3.77 25.13 -2.53
C ARG A 315 -3.34 25.55 -1.14
N LEU A 316 -2.22 25.01 -0.68
CA LEU A 316 -1.61 25.34 0.60
C LEU A 316 -0.65 26.49 0.40
N LYS A 317 -0.92 27.65 1.01
CA LYS A 317 0.04 28.75 1.03
C LYS A 317 0.90 28.63 2.28
N VAL A 318 2.19 28.45 2.07
CA VAL A 318 3.22 28.23 3.11
C VAL A 318 4.38 29.20 2.91
N PHE A 319 5.30 29.26 3.87
CA PHE A 319 6.59 29.93 3.68
C PHE A 319 7.46 29.14 2.69
N SER A 320 8.35 29.80 1.96
CA SER A 320 9.18 29.13 0.95
C SER A 320 10.47 28.54 1.52
N GLU A 321 11.00 29.10 2.60
CA GLU A 321 12.28 28.73 3.22
C GLU A 321 12.42 29.43 4.58
N ILE A 322 13.53 29.18 5.29
CA ILE A 322 13.97 29.99 6.43
C ILE A 322 15.00 31.06 6.00
N ASN A 323 15.21 32.10 6.82
CA ASN A 323 16.26 33.08 6.54
C ASN A 323 17.66 32.52 6.76
N ILE A 324 18.68 33.22 6.25
CA ILE A 324 20.07 32.77 6.34
C ILE A 324 20.54 32.65 7.80
N GLU A 325 20.02 33.52 8.68
CA GLU A 325 20.30 33.47 10.12
C GLU A 325 19.51 32.37 10.86
N ARG A 326 18.61 31.64 10.18
CA ARG A 326 17.80 30.54 10.73
C ARG A 326 16.95 30.92 11.95
N THR A 327 16.54 32.19 12.02
CA THR A 327 15.75 32.77 13.13
C THR A 327 14.28 32.98 12.79
N LYS A 328 13.91 32.95 11.50
CA LYS A 328 12.52 33.12 11.05
C LYS A 328 12.27 32.46 9.70
N ARG A 329 11.04 32.02 9.49
CA ARG A 329 10.53 31.62 8.17
C ARG A 329 10.39 32.87 7.26
N LYS A 330 10.73 32.77 5.98
CA LYS A 330 10.64 33.87 5.01
C LYS A 330 10.04 33.42 3.67
N GLY A 331 9.68 34.41 2.84
CA GLY A 331 9.10 34.19 1.52
C GLY A 331 7.72 33.53 1.56
N LYS A 332 7.17 33.23 0.39
CA LYS A 332 5.85 32.61 0.21
C LYS A 332 5.87 31.72 -1.02
N THR A 333 5.34 30.52 -0.91
CA THR A 333 5.12 29.61 -2.03
C THR A 333 3.73 28.97 -1.94
N SER A 334 3.40 28.07 -2.86
CA SER A 334 2.15 27.32 -2.82
C SER A 334 2.38 25.87 -3.21
N ILE A 335 1.99 24.97 -2.33
CA ILE A 335 1.94 23.53 -2.59
C ILE A 335 0.51 23.21 -3.04
N ASN A 336 0.36 22.70 -4.26
CA ASN A 336 -0.91 22.14 -4.71
C ASN A 336 -0.98 20.70 -4.18
N VAL A 337 -2.09 20.35 -3.56
CA VAL A 337 -2.32 19.03 -2.98
C VAL A 337 -3.62 18.49 -3.53
N GLU A 338 -3.62 17.22 -3.90
CA GLU A 338 -4.80 16.44 -4.25
C GLU A 338 -4.96 15.33 -3.21
N SER A 339 -6.10 15.25 -2.53
CA SER A 339 -6.43 14.10 -1.68
C SER A 339 -7.66 13.39 -2.24
N THR A 340 -7.54 12.09 -2.47
CA THR A 340 -8.64 11.22 -2.88
C THR A 340 -9.03 10.34 -1.72
N PHE A 341 -10.29 10.47 -1.30
CA PHE A 341 -10.92 9.72 -0.21
C PHE A 341 -11.74 8.58 -0.79
N LYS A 342 -11.39 7.35 -0.44
CA LYS A 342 -12.13 6.14 -0.79
C LYS A 342 -12.87 5.64 0.44
N ILE A 343 -14.19 5.59 0.34
CA ILE A 343 -15.10 5.20 1.42
C ILE A 343 -15.92 4.03 0.91
N TYR A 344 -15.96 2.94 1.67
CA TYR A 344 -16.61 1.69 1.30
C TYR A 344 -18.04 1.62 1.79
N LYS A 345 -18.90 0.85 1.12
CA LYS A 345 -20.26 0.60 1.58
C LYS A 345 -20.28 -0.21 2.88
N ASN A 346 -19.61 -1.36 2.92
CA ASN A 346 -19.68 -2.29 4.05
C ASN A 346 -18.40 -2.28 4.91
N SER A 347 -17.83 -1.11 5.18
CA SER A 347 -16.67 -1.00 6.06
C SER A 347 -16.60 0.37 6.76
N PRO A 348 -16.12 0.43 8.02
CA PRO A 348 -15.77 1.69 8.68
C PRO A 348 -14.46 2.31 8.15
N ARG A 349 -13.80 1.64 7.20
CA ARG A 349 -12.48 2.07 6.70
C ARG A 349 -12.60 3.26 5.76
N VAL A 350 -11.80 4.29 6.02
CA VAL A 350 -11.58 5.42 5.10
C VAL A 350 -10.14 5.39 4.61
N GLU A 351 -9.95 5.26 3.30
CA GLU A 351 -8.62 5.24 2.68
C GLU A 351 -8.36 6.55 1.94
N ILE A 352 -7.12 7.04 2.02
CA ILE A 352 -6.73 8.35 1.53
C ILE A 352 -5.42 8.23 0.75
N THR A 353 -5.46 8.70 -0.49
CA THR A 353 -4.24 8.95 -1.29
C THR A 353 -4.05 10.45 -1.41
N THR A 354 -2.90 10.97 -0.96
CA THR A 354 -2.55 12.38 -1.09
C THR A 354 -1.37 12.56 -2.02
N LYS A 355 -1.54 13.37 -3.07
CA LYS A 355 -0.51 13.73 -4.04
C LYS A 355 -0.11 15.18 -3.91
N LEU A 356 1.19 15.46 -3.97
CA LEU A 356 1.70 16.83 -3.99
C LEU A 356 3.10 16.91 -4.59
N ILE A 357 3.43 18.10 -5.10
CA ILE A 357 4.79 18.46 -5.50
C ILE A 357 5.31 19.46 -4.47
N ASN A 358 6.39 19.14 -3.78
CA ASN A 358 6.95 20.04 -2.79
C ASN A 358 7.62 21.26 -3.45
N THR A 359 7.37 22.44 -2.91
CA THR A 359 7.91 23.72 -3.42
C THR A 359 8.49 24.61 -2.30
N ALA A 360 8.58 24.08 -1.08
CA ALA A 360 9.11 24.77 0.08
C ALA A 360 10.33 24.03 0.63
N LYS A 361 11.25 24.79 1.23
CA LYS A 361 12.43 24.29 1.94
C LYS A 361 12.27 24.45 3.45
N ASP A 362 13.06 23.71 4.21
CA ASP A 362 13.26 23.91 5.65
C ASP A 362 11.91 23.90 6.40
N HIS A 363 11.11 22.88 6.14
CA HIS A 363 9.73 22.79 6.64
C HIS A 363 9.29 21.35 6.87
N ARG A 364 8.27 21.18 7.71
CA ARG A 364 7.59 19.91 7.93
C ARG A 364 6.11 20.05 7.66
N LEU A 365 5.62 19.30 6.68
CA LEU A 365 4.22 19.25 6.27
C LEU A 365 3.56 17.97 6.81
N ARG A 366 2.44 18.14 7.51
CA ARG A 366 1.70 17.06 8.17
C ARG A 366 0.22 17.08 7.80
N VAL A 367 -0.42 15.93 7.92
CA VAL A 367 -1.88 15.80 7.96
C VAL A 367 -2.31 15.45 9.39
N CYS A 368 -3.35 16.12 9.87
CA CYS A 368 -3.78 16.09 11.25
C CYS A 368 -5.21 15.56 11.41
N PHE A 369 -5.44 14.85 12.50
CA PHE A 369 -6.69 14.21 12.87
C PHE A 369 -7.03 14.56 14.33
N ASN A 370 -8.01 15.43 14.52
CA ASN A 370 -8.47 15.79 15.86
C ASN A 370 -9.29 14.64 16.47
N LEU A 371 -9.05 14.41 17.76
CA LEU A 371 -9.74 13.41 18.55
C LEU A 371 -10.83 14.10 19.39
N PRO A 372 -12.03 13.51 19.53
CA PRO A 372 -13.09 14.05 20.38
C PRO A 372 -12.86 13.77 21.87
N PHE A 373 -11.77 13.07 22.20
CA PHE A 373 -11.38 12.65 23.54
C PHE A 373 -9.89 12.98 23.77
N SER A 374 -9.47 12.96 25.03
CA SER A 374 -8.06 13.02 25.41
C SER A 374 -7.45 11.64 25.52
N SER A 375 -6.19 11.52 25.15
CA SER A 375 -5.36 10.35 25.42
C SER A 375 -3.94 10.77 25.79
N ALA A 376 -3.35 10.10 26.77
CA ALA A 376 -1.95 10.30 27.16
C ALA A 376 -0.99 9.46 26.32
N THR A 377 -1.50 8.40 25.66
CA THR A 377 -0.67 7.37 25.03
C THR A 377 -1.13 7.00 23.63
N THR A 378 -0.22 6.41 22.87
CA THR A 378 -0.49 5.74 21.60
C THR A 378 -0.05 4.29 21.70
N ARG A 379 -0.67 3.40 20.91
CA ARG A 379 -0.15 2.07 20.61
C ARG A 379 0.30 2.05 19.16
N THR A 380 1.61 1.95 18.98
CA THR A 380 2.28 2.09 17.68
C THR A 380 2.79 0.73 17.24
N SER A 381 2.46 0.33 16.02
CA SER A 381 2.93 -0.95 15.48
C SER A 381 4.46 -0.98 15.36
N THR A 382 5.06 -2.12 15.70
CA THR A 382 6.51 -2.37 15.69
C THR A 382 6.83 -3.76 15.12
N HIS A 383 8.08 -4.21 15.22
CA HIS A 383 8.48 -5.56 14.86
C HIS A 383 7.71 -6.57 15.74
N PHE A 384 6.91 -7.44 15.11
CA PHE A 384 6.18 -8.52 15.78
C PHE A 384 5.22 -8.07 16.90
N GLY A 385 4.60 -6.89 16.78
CA GLY A 385 3.61 -6.45 17.76
C GLY A 385 3.32 -4.96 17.73
N CYS A 386 2.96 -4.42 18.88
CA CYS A 386 2.79 -2.99 19.12
C CYS A 386 3.53 -2.57 20.40
N ILE A 387 3.82 -1.28 20.54
CA ILE A 387 4.38 -0.70 21.76
C ILE A 387 3.55 0.50 22.18
N THR A 388 3.33 0.63 23.49
CA THR A 388 2.68 1.80 24.09
C THR A 388 3.69 2.92 24.28
N ARG A 389 3.34 4.14 23.88
CA ARG A 389 4.19 5.33 23.97
C ARG A 389 3.42 6.51 24.51
N HIS A 390 4.02 7.30 25.40
CA HIS A 390 3.45 8.56 25.85
C HIS A 390 3.49 9.59 24.71
N GLY A 391 2.40 10.35 24.54
CA GLY A 391 2.28 11.37 23.50
C GLY A 391 3.17 12.60 23.75
N SER A 392 3.41 12.93 25.02
CA SER A 392 4.39 13.93 25.44
C SER A 392 5.56 13.23 26.13
N PRO A 393 6.80 13.73 25.94
CA PRO A 393 7.94 13.21 26.67
C PRO A 393 7.73 13.41 28.19
N GLU A 394 8.07 12.40 28.99
CA GLU A 394 8.01 12.53 30.44
C GLU A 394 9.06 13.54 30.92
N PRO A 395 8.70 14.46 31.84
CA PRO A 395 9.69 15.33 32.47
C PRO A 395 10.68 14.48 33.27
N MET A 396 11.93 14.41 32.83
CA MET A 396 12.99 13.70 33.56
C MET A 396 13.91 14.70 34.26
N GLU A 397 13.65 14.95 35.54
CA GLU A 397 14.53 15.76 36.38
C GLU A 397 15.90 15.07 36.57
N GLY A 398 16.98 15.84 36.40
CA GLY A 398 18.34 15.40 36.75
C GLY A 398 19.04 14.48 35.75
N ARG A 399 18.51 14.27 34.53
CA ARG A 399 19.22 13.57 33.44
C ARG A 399 19.57 14.54 32.32
N ASP A 400 20.84 14.55 31.94
CA ASP A 400 21.34 15.28 30.78
C ASP A 400 21.40 14.31 29.58
N PHE A 401 20.45 14.41 28.67
CA PHE A 401 20.42 13.60 27.46
C PHE A 401 21.14 14.35 26.33
N ALA A 402 21.98 13.64 25.58
CA ALA A 402 22.64 14.22 24.39
C ALA A 402 21.63 14.74 23.34
N GLU A 403 20.46 14.11 23.26
CA GLU A 403 19.29 14.57 22.49
C GLU A 403 18.07 14.60 23.42
N HIS A 404 17.37 15.72 23.44
CA HIS A 404 16.21 15.93 24.29
C HIS A 404 15.04 15.02 23.84
N PRO A 405 14.32 14.38 24.77
CA PRO A 405 13.16 13.57 24.44
C PRO A 405 12.10 14.37 23.65
N SER A 406 11.52 13.71 22.66
CA SER A 406 10.49 14.29 21.78
C SER A 406 9.21 13.46 21.83
N GLY A 407 8.06 14.10 21.58
CA GLY A 407 6.78 13.42 21.38
C GLY A 407 6.63 12.78 20.00
N ILE A 408 7.62 12.94 19.12
CA ILE A 408 7.67 12.33 17.79
C ILE A 408 7.96 10.83 17.93
N GLN A 409 7.10 10.00 17.37
CA GLN A 409 7.13 8.56 17.53
C GLN A 409 7.35 7.85 16.19
N ALA A 410 8.16 6.80 16.22
CA ALA A 410 8.30 5.88 15.09
C ALA A 410 7.12 4.91 15.03
N GLN A 411 6.55 4.69 13.84
CA GLN A 411 5.52 3.69 13.59
C GLN A 411 5.87 2.84 12.36
N LYS A 412 5.32 1.63 12.31
CA LYS A 412 5.40 0.78 11.12
C LYS A 412 4.14 0.94 10.26
N ARG A 413 3.10 0.16 10.49
CA ARG A 413 1.87 0.13 9.69
C ARG A 413 0.74 0.98 10.25
N TYR A 414 0.65 1.11 11.56
CA TYR A 414 -0.42 1.83 12.24
C TYR A 414 0.00 2.45 13.56
N THR A 415 -0.82 3.40 13.99
CA THR A 415 -0.88 4.02 15.33
C THR A 415 -2.33 4.05 15.78
N ARG A 416 -2.60 3.46 16.94
CA ARG A 416 -3.89 3.44 17.61
C ARG A 416 -3.87 4.36 18.82
N VAL A 417 -4.98 5.05 19.05
CA VAL A 417 -5.22 5.88 20.23
C VAL A 417 -6.60 5.53 20.78
N ASP A 418 -6.64 5.20 22.06
CA ASP A 418 -7.87 4.95 22.80
C ASP A 418 -8.11 6.09 23.80
N ALA A 419 -9.36 6.43 24.07
CA ALA A 419 -9.69 7.46 25.06
C ALA A 419 -9.21 7.05 26.46
N ASP A 420 -8.54 7.96 27.20
CA ASP A 420 -8.14 7.70 28.59
C ASP A 420 -9.36 7.50 29.51
N ALA A 421 -10.43 8.22 29.22
CA ALA A 421 -11.70 8.15 29.92
C ALA A 421 -12.86 8.25 28.92
N GLY A 422 -13.90 7.46 29.15
CA GLY A 422 -15.05 7.34 28.25
C GLY A 422 -14.92 6.16 27.30
N TYR A 423 -15.49 6.32 26.11
CA TYR A 423 -15.60 5.29 25.08
C TYR A 423 -15.16 5.93 23.76
N GLY A 424 -14.38 5.24 22.93
CA GLY A 424 -13.97 5.68 21.60
C GLY A 424 -12.46 5.63 21.34
N GLY A 425 -12.09 5.16 20.16
CA GLY A 425 -10.72 5.05 19.70
C GLY A 425 -10.56 5.45 18.23
N PHE A 426 -9.31 5.67 17.83
CA PHE A 426 -8.94 6.05 16.48
C PHE A 426 -7.67 5.31 16.08
N THR A 427 -7.72 4.60 14.97
CA THR A 427 -6.55 3.93 14.39
C THR A 427 -6.22 4.59 13.06
N LEU A 428 -4.99 5.10 12.95
CA LEU A 428 -4.38 5.59 11.72
C LEU A 428 -3.43 4.54 11.17
N PHE A 429 -3.55 4.17 9.89
CA PHE A 429 -2.63 3.26 9.20
C PHE A 429 -2.03 3.90 7.95
N ASN A 430 -0.88 3.42 7.51
CA ASN A 430 -0.06 4.05 6.47
C ASN A 430 0.75 3.05 5.63
N LYS A 431 1.26 3.53 4.49
CA LYS A 431 2.28 2.84 3.67
C LYS A 431 3.54 3.71 3.59
N GLY A 432 4.51 3.42 4.45
CA GLY A 432 5.84 4.04 4.40
C GLY A 432 5.91 5.45 5.01
N LEU A 433 5.08 5.75 6.00
CA LEU A 433 5.07 7.02 6.74
C LEU A 433 5.46 6.75 8.20
N PRO A 434 6.76 6.72 8.52
CA PRO A 434 7.25 6.21 9.80
C PRO A 434 7.10 7.18 10.96
N GLU A 435 6.78 8.46 10.72
CA GLU A 435 6.74 9.49 11.76
C GLU A 435 5.30 9.92 12.09
N VAL A 436 4.94 9.84 13.37
CA VAL A 436 3.64 10.27 13.91
C VAL A 436 3.83 10.97 15.25
N GLU A 437 2.90 11.86 15.62
CA GLU A 437 2.92 12.53 16.92
C GLU A 437 1.50 12.63 17.49
N LEU A 438 1.32 12.32 18.78
CA LEU A 438 0.11 12.61 19.54
C LEU A 438 0.26 13.97 20.22
N VAL A 439 -0.16 15.02 19.51
CA VAL A 439 0.05 16.41 19.91
C VAL A 439 -0.97 16.80 20.97
N GLY A 440 -0.50 17.09 22.18
CA GLY A 440 -1.32 17.57 23.30
C GLY A 440 -2.43 16.61 23.73
N GLY A 441 -2.32 15.32 23.38
CA GLY A 441 -3.30 14.29 23.71
C GLY A 441 -4.64 14.40 22.96
N LEU A 442 -4.78 15.31 22.00
CA LEU A 442 -6.06 15.64 21.35
C LEU A 442 -6.00 15.53 19.81
N LYS A 443 -4.81 15.24 19.26
CA LYS A 443 -4.58 15.26 17.81
C LYS A 443 -3.49 14.28 17.42
N LEU A 444 -3.79 13.39 16.47
CA LEU A 444 -2.75 12.65 15.76
C LEU A 444 -2.28 13.45 14.55
N ALA A 445 -0.96 13.64 14.43
CA ALA A 445 -0.32 14.29 13.30
C ALA A 445 0.62 13.32 12.58
N LEU A 446 0.34 13.06 11.30
CA LEU A 446 1.13 12.21 10.42
C LEU A 446 2.02 13.07 9.54
N THR A 447 3.33 12.88 9.60
CA THR A 447 4.27 13.61 8.76
C THR A 447 4.23 13.07 7.33
N LEU A 448 4.01 13.96 6.36
CA LEU A 448 4.04 13.64 4.93
C LEU A 448 5.41 13.94 4.34
N ILE A 449 5.92 15.15 4.61
CA ILE A 449 7.24 15.60 4.16
C ILE A 449 7.94 16.32 5.31
N ARG A 450 9.23 16.06 5.44
CA ARG A 450 10.17 16.85 6.23
C ARG A 450 11.35 17.19 5.32
N SER A 451 11.62 18.48 5.12
CA SER A 451 12.64 18.99 4.21
C SER A 451 13.69 19.77 4.99
N VAL A 452 14.94 19.34 4.85
CA VAL A 452 16.13 19.94 5.47
C VAL A 452 17.26 19.95 4.46
N GLY A 453 18.35 20.70 4.71
CA GLY A 453 19.46 20.84 3.75
C GLY A 453 20.82 20.41 4.29
N TRP A 454 20.85 19.73 5.42
CA TRP A 454 22.08 19.34 6.12
C TRP A 454 21.94 17.93 6.67
N LEU A 455 23.00 17.14 6.52
CA LEU A 455 23.10 15.81 7.12
C LEU A 455 23.11 15.92 8.64
N SER A 456 24.04 16.69 9.19
CA SER A 456 24.09 16.95 10.63
C SER A 456 24.49 18.39 10.94
N ARG A 457 23.90 18.93 11.99
CA ARG A 457 24.20 20.24 12.55
C ARG A 457 24.52 20.13 14.04
N SER A 458 25.37 21.04 14.51
CA SER A 458 25.78 21.16 15.91
C SER A 458 25.07 22.25 16.69
N ASP A 459 24.31 23.11 16.01
CA ASP A 459 23.64 24.29 16.57
C ASP A 459 22.16 24.04 16.95
N LEU A 460 21.75 22.78 17.08
CA LEU A 460 20.37 22.41 17.41
C LEU A 460 20.15 22.46 18.92
N PRO A 461 19.14 23.22 19.42
CA PRO A 461 18.77 23.19 20.83
C PRO A 461 18.32 21.81 21.33
N GLU A 462 17.70 21.02 20.44
CA GLU A 462 17.18 19.69 20.75
C GLU A 462 18.29 18.64 20.86
N ARG A 463 19.43 18.86 20.19
CA ARG A 463 20.59 17.96 20.21
C ARG A 463 21.88 18.78 20.03
N PRO A 464 22.49 19.25 21.13
CA PRO A 464 23.75 19.98 21.06
C PRO A 464 24.89 19.10 20.48
N GLY A 465 25.61 19.61 19.48
CA GLY A 465 26.67 18.86 18.80
C GLY A 465 26.18 18.01 17.62
N HIS A 466 27.11 17.37 16.92
CA HIS A 466 26.83 16.61 15.70
C HIS A 466 26.40 15.15 16.00
N ALA A 467 25.38 14.66 15.32
CA ALA A 467 25.02 13.23 15.25
C ALA A 467 25.77 12.50 14.12
N GLY A 468 26.26 13.24 13.12
CA GLY A 468 27.02 12.74 11.98
C GLY A 468 27.88 13.84 11.33
N PRO A 469 28.46 13.60 10.14
CA PRO A 469 29.22 14.61 9.41
C PRO A 469 28.44 15.91 9.17
N GLY A 470 29.10 17.06 9.33
CA GLY A 470 28.52 18.37 9.08
C GLY A 470 28.49 18.74 7.60
N GLU A 471 27.73 18.00 6.79
CA GLU A 471 27.69 18.13 5.33
C GLU A 471 26.34 18.68 4.84
N GLU A 472 26.39 19.43 3.73
CA GLU A 472 25.17 19.89 3.05
C GLU A 472 24.53 18.77 2.24
N THR A 473 23.21 18.66 2.32
CA THR A 473 22.39 17.68 1.59
C THR A 473 21.22 18.38 0.90
N PRO A 474 21.49 19.14 -0.18
CA PRO A 474 20.46 19.93 -0.86
C PRO A 474 19.33 19.06 -1.44
N GLY A 475 19.60 17.78 -1.75
CA GLY A 475 18.60 16.80 -2.17
C GLY A 475 17.56 16.49 -1.11
N ALA A 476 17.94 16.48 0.18
CA ALA A 476 17.04 16.23 1.31
C ALA A 476 15.95 17.32 1.51
N GLN A 477 16.00 18.39 0.73
CA GLN A 477 14.91 19.37 0.66
C GLN A 477 13.70 18.84 -0.12
N GLU A 478 13.89 17.80 -0.95
CA GLU A 478 12.82 17.13 -1.70
C GLU A 478 12.02 18.08 -2.61
N LEU A 479 12.69 19.09 -3.18
CA LEU A 479 12.06 20.11 -4.02
C LEU A 479 11.70 19.60 -5.40
N GLY A 480 10.48 19.93 -5.85
CA GLY A 480 10.01 19.58 -7.20
C GLY A 480 9.71 18.09 -7.38
N VAL A 481 9.90 17.28 -6.34
CA VAL A 481 9.59 15.85 -6.34
C VAL A 481 8.08 15.66 -6.18
N ASP A 482 7.52 14.81 -7.04
CA ASP A 482 6.13 14.39 -6.97
C ASP A 482 6.00 13.21 -6.00
N TYR A 483 5.18 13.41 -4.97
CA TYR A 483 4.96 12.44 -3.91
C TYR A 483 3.51 11.95 -3.92
N GLU A 484 3.34 10.63 -3.77
CA GLU A 484 2.06 9.98 -3.50
C GLU A 484 2.12 9.30 -2.13
N PHE A 485 1.34 9.81 -1.17
CA PHE A 485 1.22 9.28 0.18
C PHE A 485 -0.06 8.48 0.33
N LYS A 486 0.03 7.28 0.90
CA LYS A 486 -1.12 6.41 1.16
C LYS A 486 -1.27 6.15 2.64
N TYR A 487 -2.43 6.51 3.17
CA TYR A 487 -2.81 6.29 4.56
C TYR A 487 -4.33 6.16 4.66
N GLY A 488 -4.83 5.83 5.83
CA GLY A 488 -6.26 5.77 6.09
C GLY A 488 -6.50 5.56 7.58
N PHE A 489 -7.77 5.51 7.96
CA PHE A 489 -8.13 5.33 9.36
C PHE A 489 -9.43 4.57 9.52
N VAL A 490 -9.64 4.12 10.76
CA VAL A 490 -10.91 3.63 11.29
C VAL A 490 -11.15 4.25 12.66
N THR A 491 -12.41 4.50 12.98
CA THR A 491 -12.88 4.77 14.34
C THR A 491 -13.36 3.46 14.96
N HIS A 492 -13.27 3.33 16.28
CA HIS A 492 -13.64 2.10 16.97
C HIS A 492 -13.99 2.36 18.44
N ALA A 493 -14.44 1.32 19.13
CA ALA A 493 -14.60 1.31 20.58
C ALA A 493 -13.24 1.09 21.28
N ASN A 494 -13.13 1.42 22.57
CA ASN A 494 -11.90 1.14 23.33
C ASN A 494 -11.66 -0.38 23.43
N GLU A 495 -12.73 -1.13 23.56
CA GLU A 495 -12.76 -2.58 23.77
C GLU A 495 -12.50 -3.36 22.48
N THR A 496 -12.52 -2.69 21.31
CA THR A 496 -12.20 -3.32 20.04
C THR A 496 -10.80 -3.95 20.13
N PRO A 497 -10.67 -5.27 19.95
CA PRO A 497 -9.40 -5.96 20.07
C PRO A 497 -8.32 -5.43 19.12
N LEU A 498 -7.05 -5.53 19.53
CA LEU A 498 -5.93 -5.00 18.74
C LEU A 498 -5.74 -5.75 17.41
N TYR A 499 -6.14 -7.02 17.32
CA TYR A 499 -6.05 -7.75 16.04
C TYR A 499 -6.96 -7.14 14.96
N GLU A 500 -8.10 -6.54 15.30
CA GLU A 500 -8.95 -5.85 14.31
C GLU A 500 -8.27 -4.59 13.75
N THR A 501 -7.59 -3.83 14.62
CA THR A 501 -6.72 -2.72 14.21
C THR A 501 -5.63 -3.21 13.24
N ALA A 502 -4.98 -4.32 13.57
CA ALA A 502 -3.95 -4.91 12.71
C ALA A 502 -4.52 -5.44 11.38
N ASP A 503 -5.73 -5.98 11.38
CA ASP A 503 -6.42 -6.48 10.18
C ASP A 503 -6.78 -5.34 9.23
N HIS A 504 -7.29 -4.22 9.72
CA HIS A 504 -7.52 -3.04 8.88
C HIS A 504 -6.23 -2.52 8.25
N ALA A 505 -5.14 -2.48 9.04
CA ALA A 505 -3.84 -2.05 8.56
C ALA A 505 -3.27 -3.02 7.52
N ASP A 506 -3.44 -4.34 7.71
CA ASP A 506 -2.98 -5.36 6.77
C ASP A 506 -3.78 -5.34 5.47
N ALA A 507 -5.11 -5.29 5.55
CA ALA A 507 -6.00 -5.20 4.39
C ALA A 507 -5.76 -3.94 3.56
N PHE A 508 -5.41 -2.83 4.23
CA PHE A 508 -4.96 -1.62 3.53
C PHE A 508 -3.58 -1.78 2.90
N ALA A 509 -2.62 -2.33 3.66
CA ALA A 509 -1.21 -2.34 3.30
C ALA A 509 -0.91 -3.23 2.07
N VAL A 510 -1.55 -4.40 2.01
CA VAL A 510 -1.23 -5.44 1.02
C VAL A 510 -2.54 -5.88 0.32
N PRO A 511 -2.71 -5.56 -0.98
CA PRO A 511 -3.90 -5.98 -1.71
C PRO A 511 -3.92 -7.49 -1.89
N ALA A 512 -5.12 -8.05 -2.11
CA ALA A 512 -5.27 -9.43 -2.52
C ALA A 512 -4.69 -9.63 -3.94
N ILE A 513 -4.14 -10.82 -4.20
CA ILE A 513 -3.63 -11.18 -5.53
C ILE A 513 -4.70 -12.02 -6.23
N THR A 514 -5.13 -11.57 -7.40
CA THR A 514 -6.15 -12.25 -8.20
C THR A 514 -5.52 -12.99 -9.37
N ILE A 515 -5.99 -14.22 -9.61
CA ILE A 515 -5.63 -15.06 -10.75
C ILE A 515 -6.92 -15.44 -11.48
N PRO A 516 -7.27 -14.77 -12.59
CA PRO A 516 -8.50 -15.05 -13.31
C PRO A 516 -8.37 -16.27 -14.22
N TYR A 517 -9.46 -17.02 -14.37
CA TYR A 517 -9.60 -18.22 -15.21
C TYR A 517 -10.82 -18.06 -16.13
N MET A 518 -10.59 -17.95 -17.44
CA MET A 518 -11.67 -17.75 -18.43
C MET A 518 -12.32 -19.08 -18.78
N GLN A 519 -13.65 -19.22 -18.60
CA GLN A 519 -14.40 -20.47 -18.86
C GLN A 519 -13.66 -21.73 -18.36
N SER A 520 -12.98 -21.55 -17.24
CA SER A 520 -12.09 -22.52 -16.62
C SER A 520 -12.09 -22.26 -15.13
N LYS A 521 -11.61 -23.25 -14.41
CA LYS A 521 -11.46 -23.20 -12.96
C LYS A 521 -10.10 -23.72 -12.55
N PRO A 522 -9.59 -23.32 -11.38
CA PRO A 522 -8.41 -23.93 -10.81
C PRO A 522 -8.59 -25.46 -10.70
N ASN A 523 -7.50 -26.20 -10.84
CA ASN A 523 -7.53 -27.66 -10.63
C ASN A 523 -7.95 -27.97 -9.17
N SER A 524 -8.78 -29.00 -8.97
CA SER A 524 -9.30 -29.40 -7.66
C SER A 524 -8.22 -29.86 -6.67
N ASN A 525 -6.98 -30.07 -7.13
CA ASN A 525 -5.86 -30.51 -6.32
C ASN A 525 -5.03 -29.36 -5.72
N LEU A 526 -5.46 -28.10 -5.88
CA LEU A 526 -4.78 -26.98 -5.22
C LEU A 526 -5.06 -27.02 -3.71
N PRO A 527 -4.01 -26.94 -2.87
CA PRO A 527 -4.21 -26.84 -1.42
C PRO A 527 -4.90 -25.51 -1.10
N GLY A 528 -5.84 -25.52 -0.15
CA GLY A 528 -6.57 -24.33 0.27
C GLY A 528 -5.68 -23.39 1.10
N THR A 529 -5.63 -23.64 2.41
CA THR A 529 -4.77 -22.91 3.34
C THR A 529 -3.77 -23.90 3.95
N LEU A 530 -2.47 -23.67 3.77
CA LEU A 530 -1.43 -24.57 4.28
C LEU A 530 -1.45 -24.70 5.80
N ILE A 531 -1.76 -23.60 6.49
CA ILE A 531 -1.96 -23.54 7.93
C ILE A 531 -3.01 -22.47 8.25
N HIS A 532 -4.12 -22.90 8.84
CA HIS A 532 -5.16 -22.04 9.35
C HIS A 532 -5.02 -21.91 10.87
N LEU A 533 -4.95 -20.67 11.35
CA LEU A 533 -4.85 -20.35 12.77
C LEU A 533 -6.25 -20.06 13.33
N GLY A 534 -6.73 -20.86 14.27
CA GLY A 534 -8.05 -20.65 14.91
C GLY A 534 -8.11 -19.47 15.89
N ASN A 535 -7.07 -18.62 15.96
CA ASN A 535 -6.97 -17.52 16.91
C ASN A 535 -6.35 -16.27 16.24
N PRO A 536 -7.09 -15.15 16.11
CA PRO A 536 -6.64 -13.95 15.41
C PRO A 536 -5.53 -13.16 16.14
N TRP A 537 -5.26 -13.49 17.41
CA TRP A 537 -4.13 -12.94 18.15
C TRP A 537 -2.79 -13.48 17.65
N ILE A 538 -2.77 -14.69 17.08
CA ILE A 538 -1.56 -15.24 16.48
C ILE A 538 -1.50 -14.86 15.02
N ARG A 539 -0.38 -14.25 14.63
CA ARG A 539 -0.20 -13.70 13.29
C ARG A 539 1.01 -14.32 12.61
N ILE A 540 0.91 -14.60 11.32
CA ILE A 540 2.02 -15.02 10.47
C ILE A 540 2.73 -13.76 9.98
N SER A 541 4.05 -13.70 10.19
CA SER A 541 4.92 -12.66 9.61
C SER A 541 5.52 -13.10 8.27
N SER A 542 5.77 -14.40 8.11
CA SER A 542 6.31 -14.96 6.87
C SER A 542 5.99 -16.45 6.74
N MET A 543 5.78 -16.88 5.51
CA MET A 543 5.66 -18.29 5.11
C MET A 543 6.53 -18.49 3.87
N ARG A 544 7.48 -19.42 3.93
CA ARG A 544 8.47 -19.63 2.86
C ARG A 544 8.99 -21.05 2.83
N VAL A 545 9.46 -21.49 1.67
CA VAL A 545 10.14 -22.78 1.55
C VAL A 545 11.63 -22.61 1.90
N ARG A 546 12.13 -23.43 2.82
CA ARG A 546 13.55 -23.53 3.17
C ARG A 546 13.93 -25.00 3.34
N GLU A 547 15.00 -25.42 2.68
CA GLU A 547 15.53 -26.80 2.77
C GLU A 547 14.45 -27.87 2.51
N GLY A 548 13.55 -27.62 1.54
CA GLY A 548 12.48 -28.54 1.17
C GLY A 548 11.26 -28.54 2.10
N THR A 549 11.27 -27.76 3.18
CA THR A 549 10.16 -27.65 4.15
C THR A 549 9.51 -26.28 4.08
N VAL A 550 8.23 -26.18 4.48
CA VAL A 550 7.57 -24.87 4.67
C VAL A 550 7.90 -24.36 6.06
N LEU A 551 8.61 -23.24 6.12
CA LEU A 551 8.97 -22.53 7.34
C LEU A 551 8.03 -21.34 7.53
N VAL A 552 7.29 -21.34 8.64
CA VAL A 552 6.36 -20.29 9.04
C VAL A 552 6.92 -19.57 10.26
N THR A 553 6.88 -18.24 10.25
CA THR A 553 7.21 -17.42 11.42
C THR A 553 5.94 -16.76 11.91
N LEU A 554 5.61 -17.02 13.16
CA LEU A 554 4.40 -16.64 13.86
C LEU A 554 4.75 -15.69 15.00
N PHE A 555 3.82 -14.86 15.42
CA PHE A 555 3.95 -14.08 16.65
C PHE A 555 2.61 -13.87 17.34
N ASN A 556 2.65 -13.83 18.67
CA ASN A 556 1.50 -13.47 19.49
C ASN A 556 1.40 -11.94 19.62
N LEU A 557 0.31 -11.36 19.12
CA LEU A 557 0.05 -9.92 19.23
C LEU A 557 -0.44 -9.51 20.63
N ASP A 558 -0.95 -10.48 21.40
CA ASP A 558 -1.55 -10.24 22.71
C ASP A 558 -0.53 -10.25 23.84
N GLU A 559 -0.92 -9.63 24.96
CA GLU A 559 -0.18 -9.62 26.23
C GLU A 559 -0.44 -10.88 27.08
N ASN A 560 -1.35 -11.74 26.65
CA ASN A 560 -1.65 -13.02 27.29
C ASN A 560 -1.14 -14.20 26.46
N GLY A 561 -0.91 -15.35 27.12
CA GLY A 561 -0.60 -16.59 26.44
C GLY A 561 -1.85 -17.23 25.82
N HIS A 562 -1.66 -18.01 24.75
CA HIS A 562 -2.74 -18.64 24.00
C HIS A 562 -2.45 -20.11 23.72
N GLU A 563 -3.47 -20.95 23.88
CA GLU A 563 -3.52 -22.29 23.31
C GLU A 563 -4.32 -22.22 22.00
N VAL A 564 -3.69 -22.61 20.90
CA VAL A 564 -4.15 -22.25 19.56
C VAL A 564 -4.38 -23.51 18.75
N PRO A 565 -5.65 -23.85 18.46
CA PRO A 565 -5.95 -24.90 17.51
C PRO A 565 -5.50 -24.44 16.11
N VAL A 566 -4.74 -25.30 15.45
CA VAL A 566 -4.29 -25.09 14.08
C VAL A 566 -4.77 -26.22 13.20
N THR A 567 -5.24 -25.88 12.01
CA THR A 567 -5.58 -26.84 10.96
C THR A 567 -4.53 -26.72 9.86
N VAL A 568 -3.99 -27.83 9.39
CA VAL A 568 -2.97 -27.86 8.33
C VAL A 568 -3.46 -28.67 7.13
N GLU A 569 -2.78 -28.52 6.00
CA GLU A 569 -3.05 -29.32 4.80
C GLU A 569 -2.87 -30.83 5.07
N ARG A 570 -3.70 -31.69 4.45
CA ARG A 570 -3.80 -33.14 4.75
C ARG A 570 -2.48 -33.92 4.71
N ASP A 571 -1.53 -33.50 3.87
CA ASP A 571 -0.24 -34.20 3.76
C ASP A 571 0.70 -33.90 4.94
N ILE A 572 0.42 -32.89 5.77
CA ILE A 572 1.28 -32.47 6.87
C ILE A 572 1.04 -33.37 8.08
N SER A 573 2.08 -34.10 8.50
CA SER A 573 1.99 -35.01 9.66
C SER A 573 2.65 -34.48 10.91
N THR A 574 3.60 -33.56 10.77
CA THR A 574 4.40 -33.07 11.90
C THR A 574 4.69 -31.58 11.76
N ILE A 575 4.52 -30.87 12.86
CA ILE A 575 4.95 -29.47 13.02
C ILE A 575 6.14 -29.47 13.98
N ARG A 576 7.30 -28.96 13.55
CA ARG A 576 8.47 -28.81 14.40
C ARG A 576 8.67 -27.34 14.76
N GLU A 577 8.67 -27.01 16.04
CA GLU A 577 9.12 -25.71 16.52
C GLU A 577 10.64 -25.63 16.45
N ILE A 578 11.14 -24.51 15.94
CA ILE A 578 12.58 -24.25 15.81
C ILE A 578 12.94 -22.87 16.36
N LEU A 579 14.20 -22.71 16.74
CA LEU A 579 14.81 -21.43 17.01
C LEU A 579 15.23 -20.75 15.70
N ILE A 580 15.58 -19.46 15.78
CA ILE A 580 15.97 -18.65 14.60
C ILE A 580 17.22 -19.19 13.89
N ASP A 581 18.10 -19.87 14.63
CA ASP A 581 19.30 -20.52 14.11
C ASP A 581 19.03 -21.89 13.45
N GLY A 582 17.78 -22.37 13.51
CA GLY A 582 17.37 -23.66 12.96
C GLY A 582 17.31 -24.81 13.97
N THR A 583 17.74 -24.59 15.21
CA THR A 583 17.74 -25.63 16.25
C THR A 583 16.32 -26.06 16.58
N GLY A 584 16.03 -27.37 16.56
CA GLY A 584 14.74 -27.92 16.95
C GLY A 584 14.47 -27.76 18.44
N LYS A 585 13.23 -27.36 18.79
CA LYS A 585 12.78 -27.16 20.17
C LYS A 585 11.77 -28.22 20.58
N ASN A 586 10.65 -28.30 19.85
CA ASN A 586 9.54 -29.21 20.13
C ASN A 586 9.00 -29.80 18.83
N GLU A 587 8.36 -30.97 18.92
CA GLU A 587 7.60 -31.57 17.82
C GLU A 587 6.15 -31.78 18.25
N VAL A 588 5.24 -31.33 17.40
CA VAL A 588 3.79 -31.50 17.57
C VAL A 588 3.31 -32.41 16.44
N LYS A 589 2.72 -33.54 16.83
CA LYS A 589 2.10 -34.46 15.87
C LYS A 589 0.76 -33.89 15.41
N VAL A 590 0.51 -33.96 14.12
CA VAL A 590 -0.79 -33.63 13.53
C VAL A 590 -1.67 -34.87 13.59
N MET A 591 -2.87 -34.73 14.14
CA MET A 591 -3.89 -35.77 14.16
C MET A 591 -4.95 -35.42 13.12
N ASP A 592 -5.12 -36.27 12.11
CA ASP A 592 -5.89 -36.00 10.89
C ASP A 592 -5.40 -34.75 10.14
N VAL A 593 -5.84 -33.57 10.56
CA VAL A 593 -5.41 -32.25 10.05
C VAL A 593 -5.23 -31.22 11.17
N GLU A 594 -5.38 -31.63 12.42
CA GLU A 594 -5.42 -30.73 13.57
C GLU A 594 -4.18 -30.89 14.45
N ALA A 595 -3.74 -29.77 15.01
CA ALA A 595 -2.72 -29.72 16.05
C ALA A 595 -3.01 -28.56 17.00
N ILE A 596 -2.33 -28.54 18.15
CA ILE A 596 -2.40 -27.45 19.11
C ILE A 596 -1.01 -26.85 19.27
N LEU A 597 -0.91 -25.53 19.13
CA LEU A 597 0.30 -24.77 19.41
C LEU A 597 0.09 -23.89 20.63
N HIS A 598 1.10 -23.78 21.48
CA HIS A 598 1.07 -22.93 22.67
C HIS A 598 1.96 -21.70 22.45
N PHE A 599 1.44 -20.53 22.80
CA PHE A 599 2.14 -19.26 22.68
C PHE A 599 2.21 -18.55 24.03
N GLU A 600 3.40 -18.14 24.42
CA GLU A 600 3.57 -17.19 25.53
C GLU A 600 3.18 -15.77 25.10
N PRO A 601 2.92 -14.84 26.04
CA PRO A 601 2.76 -13.42 25.76
C PRO A 601 3.86 -12.90 24.83
N HIS A 602 3.47 -12.25 23.73
CA HIS A 602 4.40 -11.69 22.73
C HIS A 602 5.43 -12.67 22.13
N GLU A 603 5.23 -13.99 22.23
CA GLU A 603 6.18 -14.97 21.71
C GLU A 603 6.28 -14.87 20.19
N ILE A 604 7.52 -14.85 19.67
CA ILE A 604 7.82 -15.12 18.26
C ILE A 604 8.16 -16.59 18.15
N LYS A 605 7.42 -17.32 17.31
CA LYS A 605 7.59 -18.76 17.12
C LYS A 605 7.91 -19.08 15.67
N MET A 606 8.89 -19.94 15.44
CA MET A 606 9.18 -20.45 14.10
C MET A 606 8.82 -21.94 14.05
N ILE A 607 8.09 -22.34 13.01
CA ILE A 607 7.68 -23.73 12.81
C ILE A 607 8.00 -24.23 11.40
N GLN A 608 8.39 -25.49 11.30
CA GLN A 608 8.52 -26.21 10.03
C GLN A 608 7.36 -27.20 9.88
N LEU A 609 6.72 -27.19 8.71
CA LEU A 609 5.68 -28.15 8.34
C LEU A 609 6.30 -29.29 7.54
N PHE A 610 6.19 -30.52 8.05
CA PHE A 610 6.70 -31.72 7.41
C PHE A 610 5.57 -32.54 6.80
N LYS A 611 5.72 -32.88 5.52
CA LYS A 611 4.85 -33.84 4.84
C LYS A 611 5.18 -35.27 5.27
N GLN A 612 4.20 -36.17 5.17
CA GLN A 612 4.42 -37.62 5.30
C GLN A 612 5.43 -38.16 4.29
#